data_AF-A0A2S0JZ52-F1
#
_entry.id   AF-A0A2S0JZ52-F1
#
_cell.length_a   1.000
_cell.length_b   1.000
_cell.length_c   1.000
_cell.angle_alpha   90.00
_cell.angle_beta   90.00
_cell.angle_gamma   90.00
#
_symmetry.space_group_name_H-M   'P 1'
#
loop_
_entity.id
_entity.type
_entity.pdbx_description
1 polymer ?
#
loop_
_entity_poly.entity_id
_entity_poly.type
_entity_poly.pdbx_seq_one_letter_code
_entity_poly.pdbx_strand_id
1 'polypeptide(L)'
;MKLSDKDAQITSNNDKLPHGRWGNKNDLAYADELADTLKPGVFKDFSVNPDSKSVVFYPNGDPNAPKAYPLTHYRLRNNGNGTFHGFPIDQTAEEIRKDSHAKVKCY
;
A
#
# COMPACT_ATOMS: atom_id res chain seq x y z
N MET A 1 -0.36 5.48 15.98
CA MET A 1 0.34 6.70 15.54
C MET A 1 -0.13 7.01 14.12
N LYS A 2 -0.74 8.18 13.86
CA LYS A 2 -1.07 8.59 12.49
C LYS A 2 0.25 8.99 11.82
N LEU A 3 0.67 8.29 10.77
CA LEU A 3 1.83 8.67 9.96
C LEU A 3 1.56 10.07 9.39
N SER A 4 2.50 11.01 9.53
CA SER A 4 2.37 12.32 8.90
C SER A 4 2.78 12.27 7.42
N ASP A 5 2.38 13.27 6.63
CA ASP A 5 2.81 13.38 5.23
C ASP A 5 4.33 13.52 5.10
N LYS A 6 4.96 14.22 6.06
CA LYS A 6 6.41 14.35 6.14
C LYS A 6 7.08 13.00 6.41
N ASP A 7 6.56 12.21 7.34
CA ASP A 7 7.11 10.88 7.63
C ASP A 7 6.95 9.94 6.43
N ALA A 8 5.81 9.99 5.75
CA ALA A 8 5.58 9.22 4.52
C ALA A 8 6.56 9.62 3.40
N GLN A 9 6.81 10.92 3.23
CA GLN A 9 7.79 11.43 2.28
C GLN A 9 9.22 11.02 2.63
N ILE A 10 9.60 11.06 3.91
CA ILE A 10 10.92 10.60 4.39
C ILE A 10 11.11 9.12 4.05
N THR A 11 10.12 8.27 4.37
CA THR A 11 10.17 6.84 4.05
C THR A 11 10.33 6.62 2.54
N SER A 12 9.50 7.27 1.72
CA SER A 12 9.61 7.18 0.27
C SER A 12 10.99 7.61 -0.26
N ASN A 13 11.53 8.71 0.27
CA ASN A 13 12.86 9.22 -0.11
C ASN A 13 13.99 8.27 0.31
N ASN A 14 13.88 7.60 1.45
CA ASN A 14 14.88 6.67 1.96
C ASN A 14 14.86 5.35 1.19
N ASP A 15 13.67 4.77 1.02
CA ASP A 15 13.48 3.47 0.36
C ASP A 15 13.65 3.56 -1.16
N LYS A 16 13.62 4.78 -1.73
CA LYS A 16 13.59 5.04 -3.17
C LYS A 16 12.39 4.37 -3.86
N LEU A 17 11.30 4.21 -3.12
CA LEU A 17 10.06 3.56 -3.57
C LEU A 17 8.85 4.42 -3.22
N PRO A 18 7.73 4.30 -3.96
CA PRO A 18 6.48 4.94 -3.58
C PRO A 18 6.00 4.45 -2.20
N HIS A 19 5.46 5.35 -1.39
CA HIS A 19 4.94 5.03 -0.06
C HIS A 19 3.46 5.40 0.06
N GLY A 20 2.61 4.40 0.25
CA GLY A 20 1.18 4.58 0.44
C GLY A 20 0.82 4.93 1.89
N ARG A 21 -0.08 5.91 2.08
CA ARG A 21 -0.60 6.31 3.38
C ARG A 21 -2.13 6.20 3.40
N TRP A 22 -2.65 5.45 4.36
CA TRP A 22 -4.08 5.40 4.65
C TRP A 22 -4.58 6.75 5.18
N GLY A 23 -5.66 7.26 4.60
CA GLY A 23 -6.19 8.60 4.84
C GLY A 23 -7.27 8.66 5.90
N ASN A 24 -8.10 7.63 6.03
CA ASN A 24 -9.20 7.57 6.98
C ASN A 24 -9.53 6.12 7.42
N LYS A 25 -10.41 5.98 8.42
CA LYS A 25 -10.83 4.66 8.93
C LYS A 25 -11.77 3.90 7.98
N ASN A 26 -12.55 4.61 7.16
CA ASN A 26 -13.48 4.00 6.21
C ASN A 26 -12.71 3.27 5.09
N ASP A 27 -11.60 3.85 4.62
CA ASP A 27 -10.70 3.22 3.65
C ASP A 27 -10.12 1.90 4.21
N LEU A 28 -9.75 1.90 5.50
CA LEU A 28 -9.26 0.69 6.19
C LEU A 28 -10.36 -0.35 6.37
N ALA A 29 -11.56 0.04 6.78
CA ALA A 29 -12.69 -0.88 6.93
C ALA A 29 -13.11 -1.50 5.60
N TYR A 30 -13.15 -0.70 4.53
CA TYR A 30 -13.42 -1.19 3.19
C TYR A 30 -12.33 -2.13 2.68
N ALA A 31 -11.06 -1.81 2.96
CA ALA A 31 -9.95 -2.72 2.66
C ALA A 31 -10.02 -4.04 3.44
N ASP A 32 -10.45 -4.01 4.70
CA ASP A 32 -10.65 -5.21 5.52
C ASP A 32 -11.73 -6.12 4.90
N GLU A 33 -12.89 -5.56 4.56
CA GLU A 33 -13.99 -6.27 3.88
C GLU A 33 -13.54 -6.89 2.55
N LEU A 34 -12.74 -6.17 1.76
CA LEU A 34 -12.19 -6.68 0.50
C LEU A 34 -11.16 -7.79 0.73
N ALA A 35 -10.29 -7.64 1.72
CA ALA A 35 -9.27 -8.62 2.04
C ALA A 35 -9.89 -9.95 2.52
N ASP A 36 -10.99 -9.91 3.26
CA ASP A 36 -11.71 -11.11 3.72
C ASP A 36 -12.25 -11.97 2.57
N THR A 37 -12.44 -11.39 1.37
CA THR A 37 -12.82 -12.14 0.17
C THR A 37 -11.68 -12.97 -0.43
N LEU A 38 -10.43 -12.72 -0.01
CA LEU A 38 -9.25 -13.39 -0.54
C LEU A 38 -8.92 -14.67 0.22
N LYS A 39 -8.38 -15.65 -0.52
CA LYS A 39 -7.68 -16.78 0.11
C LYS A 39 -6.45 -16.27 0.88
N PRO A 40 -6.15 -16.83 2.07
CA PRO A 40 -4.96 -16.48 2.83
C PRO A 40 -3.68 -16.59 1.98
N GLY A 41 -2.80 -15.60 2.11
CA GLY A 41 -1.51 -15.57 1.40
C GLY A 41 -1.54 -14.93 0.02
N VAL A 42 -2.71 -14.70 -0.58
CA VAL A 42 -2.84 -14.18 -1.95
C VAL A 42 -2.94 -12.66 -1.96
N PHE A 43 -2.11 -12.00 -2.75
CA PHE A 43 -2.25 -10.57 -3.05
C PHE A 43 -3.23 -10.34 -4.20
N LYS A 44 -4.03 -9.28 -4.11
CA LYS A 44 -4.89 -8.78 -5.19
C LYS A 44 -5.04 -7.26 -5.11
N ASP A 45 -5.18 -6.63 -6.27
CA ASP A 45 -5.48 -5.21 -6.39
C ASP A 45 -6.98 -5.00 -6.55
N PHE A 46 -7.51 -4.01 -5.84
CA PHE A 46 -8.90 -3.60 -5.89
C PHE A 46 -8.99 -2.10 -6.17
N SER A 47 -9.99 -1.67 -6.92
CA SER A 47 -10.21 -0.25 -7.14
C SER A 47 -10.54 0.47 -5.83
N VAL A 48 -10.11 1.72 -5.73
CA VAL A 48 -10.37 2.59 -4.58
C VAL A 48 -11.86 2.95 -4.44
N ASN A 49 -12.35 3.13 -3.21
CA ASN A 49 -13.67 3.71 -2.97
C ASN A 49 -13.72 5.19 -3.40
N PRO A 50 -14.86 5.70 -3.94
CA PRO A 50 -14.95 7.06 -4.51
C PRO A 50 -14.53 8.18 -3.55
N ASP A 51 -14.78 8.00 -2.25
CA ASP A 51 -14.52 9.02 -1.22
C ASP A 51 -13.19 8.86 -0.49
N SER A 52 -12.28 8.03 -1.03
CA SER A 52 -11.00 7.76 -0.38
C SER A 52 -10.18 9.01 -0.12
N LYS A 53 -9.49 9.02 1.03
CA LYS A 53 -8.56 10.09 1.42
C LYS A 53 -7.12 9.59 1.50
N SER A 54 -6.91 8.34 1.13
CA SER A 54 -5.60 7.69 1.13
C SER A 54 -4.78 8.20 -0.07
N VAL A 55 -3.46 8.21 0.07
CA VAL A 55 -2.54 8.85 -0.89
C VAL A 55 -1.27 8.05 -1.07
N VAL A 56 -0.52 8.34 -2.12
CA VAL A 56 0.80 7.79 -2.42
C VAL A 56 1.82 8.93 -2.49
N PHE A 57 2.97 8.75 -1.86
CA PHE A 57 4.11 9.66 -1.93
C PHE A 57 5.20 9.06 -2.81
N TYR A 58 5.80 9.88 -3.67
CA TYR A 58 6.92 9.47 -4.52
C TYR A 58 8.23 10.05 -4.02
N PRO A 59 9.36 9.36 -4.27
CA PRO A 59 10.66 9.91 -3.95
C PRO A 59 10.88 11.20 -4.74
N ASN A 60 11.15 12.29 -4.03
CA ASN A 60 11.45 13.60 -4.61
C ASN A 60 12.75 14.22 -4.05
N GLY A 61 13.34 13.60 -3.02
CA GLY A 61 14.58 14.06 -2.39
C GLY A 61 14.41 15.15 -1.33
N ASP A 62 13.24 15.79 -1.23
CA ASP A 62 12.97 16.84 -0.24
C ASP A 62 11.89 16.41 0.79
N PRO A 63 12.29 16.08 2.04
CA PRO A 63 11.33 15.71 3.08
C PRO A 63 10.46 16.87 3.58
N ASN A 64 10.80 18.13 3.27
CA ASN A 64 10.02 19.30 3.67
C ASN A 64 9.01 19.76 2.60
N ALA A 65 9.06 19.17 1.40
CA ALA A 65 8.09 19.38 0.33
C ALA A 65 7.36 18.07 0.01
N PRO A 66 6.57 17.50 0.94
CA PRO A 66 5.83 16.27 0.70
C PRO A 66 4.86 16.45 -0.46
N LYS A 67 4.90 15.53 -1.43
CA LYS A 67 4.01 15.54 -2.58
C LYS A 67 3.17 14.28 -2.60
N ALA A 68 1.92 14.44 -2.17
CA ALA A 68 0.93 13.38 -2.17
C ALA A 68 0.19 13.30 -3.51
N TYR A 69 -0.07 12.09 -3.97
CA TYR A 69 -0.90 11.79 -5.13
C TYR A 69 -2.08 10.92 -4.69
N PRO A 70 -3.29 11.11 -5.26
CA PRO A 70 -4.40 10.21 -5.00
C PRO A 70 -4.03 8.77 -5.36
N LEU A 71 -4.36 7.82 -4.50
CA LEU A 71 -4.25 6.40 -4.86
C LEU A 71 -5.30 6.05 -5.94
N THR A 72 -5.11 4.92 -6.61
CA THR A 72 -6.13 4.37 -7.53
C THR A 72 -6.57 2.96 -7.14
N HIS A 73 -5.71 2.19 -6.48
CA HIS A 73 -6.00 0.83 -6.04
C HIS A 73 -5.52 0.53 -4.61
N TYR A 74 -6.20 -0.39 -3.95
CA TYR A 74 -5.74 -1.06 -2.74
C TYR A 74 -5.14 -2.40 -3.12
N ARG A 75 -3.84 -2.60 -2.83
CA ARG A 75 -3.21 -3.92 -2.90
C ARG A 75 -3.33 -4.61 -1.56
N LEU A 76 -4.09 -5.70 -1.52
CA LEU A 76 -4.48 -6.36 -0.28
C LEU A 76 -4.06 -7.82 -0.29
N ARG A 77 -3.73 -8.35 0.89
CA ARG A 77 -3.55 -9.78 1.15
C ARG A 77 -4.19 -10.15 2.47
N ASN A 78 -5.01 -11.20 2.46
CA ASN A 78 -5.50 -11.83 3.68
C ASN A 78 -4.37 -12.62 4.36
N ASN A 79 -4.15 -12.41 5.66
CA ASN A 79 -3.15 -13.15 6.43
C ASN A 79 -3.66 -14.51 6.95
N GLY A 80 -4.97 -14.74 6.96
CA GLY A 80 -5.60 -15.99 7.43
C GLY A 80 -5.80 -16.07 8.94
N ASN A 81 -5.58 -14.97 9.67
CA ASN A 81 -5.71 -14.87 11.12
C ASN A 81 -6.63 -13.72 11.56
N GLY A 82 -7.53 -13.27 10.67
CA GLY A 82 -8.40 -12.11 10.91
C GLY A 82 -7.68 -10.76 10.80
N THR A 83 -6.55 -10.72 10.07
CA THR A 83 -5.86 -9.48 9.72
C THR A 83 -5.48 -9.49 8.24
N PHE A 84 -5.17 -8.31 7.69
CA PHE A 84 -4.69 -8.17 6.32
C PHE A 84 -3.39 -7.36 6.24
N HIS A 85 -2.62 -7.58 5.18
CA HIS A 85 -1.64 -6.62 4.70
C HIS A 85 -2.27 -5.78 3.60
N GLY A 86 -2.12 -4.46 3.69
CA GLY A 86 -2.69 -3.54 2.71
C GLY A 86 -1.77 -2.39 2.36
N PHE A 87 -1.69 -2.09 1.07
CA PHE A 87 -0.89 -1.02 0.49
C PHE A 87 -1.77 -0.13 -0.38
N PRO A 88 -1.95 1.15 -0.03
CA PRO A 88 -2.45 2.15 -0.98
C PRO A 88 -1.44 2.30 -2.12
N ILE A 89 -1.88 2.06 -3.36
CA ILE A 89 -1.04 2.13 -4.55
C ILE A 89 -1.74 2.96 -5.64
N ASP A 90 -0.97 3.36 -6.64
CA ASP A 90 -1.53 3.93 -7.87
C ASP A 90 -1.22 3.06 -9.10
N GLN A 91 -1.58 3.56 -10.27
CA GLN A 91 -1.46 2.87 -11.55
C GLN A 91 -0.01 2.56 -11.97
N THR A 92 0.98 3.16 -11.32
CA THR A 92 2.39 2.94 -11.66
C THR A 92 3.04 1.83 -10.81
N ALA A 93 2.32 1.31 -9.82
CA ALA A 93 2.83 0.25 -8.97
C ALA A 93 3.17 -1.00 -9.78
N GLU A 94 4.31 -1.64 -9.46
CA GLU A 94 4.71 -2.90 -10.08
C GLU A 94 3.60 -3.94 -9.95
N GLU A 95 3.46 -4.79 -10.96
CA GLU A 95 2.51 -5.91 -10.92
C GLU A 95 2.81 -6.85 -9.74
N ILE A 96 1.77 -7.51 -9.23
CA ILE A 96 1.94 -8.59 -8.25
C ILE A 96 2.70 -9.73 -8.93
N ARG A 97 3.95 -9.95 -8.52
CA ARG A 97 4.78 -11.05 -9.04
C ARG A 97 4.09 -12.38 -8.73
N LYS A 98 3.74 -13.14 -9.78
CA LYS A 98 3.00 -14.39 -9.65
C LYS A 98 3.83 -15.55 -9.10
N ASP A 99 5.17 -15.41 -9.11
CA ASP A 99 6.08 -16.50 -8.76
C ASP A 99 7.22 -16.02 -7.85
N SER A 100 7.18 -16.38 -6.57
CA SER A 100 8.38 -16.42 -5.74
C SER A 100 8.47 -17.75 -4.98
N HIS A 101 8.49 -18.84 -5.75
CA HIS A 101 9.23 -20.06 -5.40
C HIS A 101 10.72 -19.94 -5.74
N ALA A 102 11.26 -18.73 -5.87
CA ALA A 102 12.69 -18.53 -5.90
C ALA A 102 13.25 -18.87 -4.51
N LYS A 103 13.67 -20.12 -4.34
CA LYS A 103 14.55 -20.55 -3.26
C LYS A 103 15.79 -19.65 -3.29
N VAL A 104 15.79 -18.58 -2.51
CA VAL A 104 17.04 -17.90 -2.16
C VAL A 104 17.77 -18.88 -1.24
N LYS A 105 18.70 -19.64 -1.82
CA LYS A 105 19.73 -20.33 -1.06
C LYS A 105 20.58 -19.25 -0.41
N CYS A 106 20.45 -19.09 0.90
CA CYS A 106 21.50 -18.45 1.68
C CYS A 106 22.68 -19.42 1.72
N TYR A 107 23.85 -18.97 1.26
CA TYR A 107 25.13 -19.56 1.65
C TYR A 107 25.52 -19.03 3.03
#